data_AF-A0A285BWZ0-F1
#
_entry.id   AF-A0A285BWZ0-F1
#
_cell.length_a   1.000
_cell.length_b   1.000
_cell.length_c   1.000
_cell.angle_alpha   90.00
_cell.angle_beta   90.00
_cell.angle_gamma   90.00
#
_symmetry.space_group_name_H-M   'P 1'
#
loop_
_entity.id
_entity.type
_entity.pdbx_description
1 polymer ?
#
loop_
_entity_poly.entity_id
_entity_poly.type
_entity_poly.pdbx_seq_one_letter_code
_entity_poly.pdbx_strand_id
1 'polypeptide(L)' 'MTNYTTANSSMFKPSLPSRNNELNALRKKNNPQDEPVGHFTGRCAHCGSNDLWDDNLAYGCNSCGAFLAGN' A
#
# COMPACT_ATOMS: atom_id res chain seq x y z
N MET A 1 -8.24 -5.16 14.97
CA MET A 1 -8.23 -4.16 13.89
C MET A 1 -6.76 -3.82 13.62
N THR A 2 -6.21 -4.33 12.52
CA THR A 2 -4.80 -4.14 12.16
C THR A 2 -4.59 -2.69 11.76
N ASN A 3 -3.71 -1.98 12.46
CA ASN A 3 -3.42 -0.57 12.22
C ASN A 3 -2.60 -0.42 10.94
N TYR A 4 -3.26 -0.07 9.83
CA TYR A 4 -2.63 0.28 8.55
C TYR A 4 -2.03 1.70 8.55
N THR A 5 -1.55 2.18 9.70
CA THR A 5 -1.18 3.58 9.90
C THR A 5 0.33 3.71 9.99
N THR A 6 0.93 4.24 8.91
CA THR A 6 2.07 5.16 8.77
C THR A 6 3.39 4.95 9.56
N ALA A 7 3.50 3.94 10.42
CA ALA A 7 4.73 3.59 11.10
C ALA A 7 4.66 2.12 11.54
N ASN A 8 4.51 1.19 10.60
CA ASN A 8 4.71 -0.22 10.92
C ASN A 8 6.22 -0.50 10.85
N SER A 9 6.91 -0.28 11.96
CA SER A 9 8.31 -0.67 12.18
C SER A 9 8.47 -2.17 12.47
N SER A 10 7.43 -2.98 12.26
CA SER A 10 7.54 -4.43 12.35
C SER A 10 8.11 -4.99 11.06
N MET A 11 8.98 -5.99 11.20
CA MET A 11 9.53 -6.77 10.09
C MET A 11 8.43 -7.52 9.31
N PHE A 12 7.23 -7.65 9.88
CA PHE A 12 6.08 -8.32 9.31
C PHE A 12 5.07 -7.28 8.81
N LYS A 13 5.25 -6.85 7.55
CA LYS A 13 4.31 -5.92 6.92
C LYS A 13 2.91 -6.56 6.88
N PRO A 14 1.83 -5.80 7.17
CA PRO A 14 0.48 -6.35 7.23
C PRO A 14 0.08 -6.83 5.83
N SER A 15 -0.44 -8.06 5.73
CA SER A 15 -0.94 -8.58 4.47
C SER A 15 -2.10 -7.73 3.97
N LEU A 16 -2.14 -7.52 2.65
CA LEU A 16 -3.26 -6.85 2.03
C LEU A 16 -4.56 -7.65 2.28
N PRO A 17 -5.68 -6.96 2.55
CA PRO A 17 -6.98 -7.62 2.65
C PRO A 17 -7.28 -8.35 1.34
N SER A 18 -7.61 -9.64 1.43
CA SER A 18 -8.02 -10.46 0.28
C SER A 18 -9.46 -10.18 -0.17
N ARG A 19 -10.25 -9.45 0.65
CA ARG A 19 -11.61 -9.02 0.31
C ARG A 19 -11.62 -7.66 -0.39
N ASN A 20 -12.25 -7.61 -1.57
CA ASN A 20 -12.36 -6.38 -2.38
C ASN A 20 -12.96 -5.19 -1.63
N ASN A 21 -13.94 -5.41 -0.74
CA ASN A 21 -14.57 -4.34 0.02
C ASN A 21 -13.60 -3.68 1.01
N GLU A 22 -12.78 -4.49 1.67
CA GLU A 22 -11.77 -4.02 2.63
C GLU A 22 -10.61 -3.34 1.90
N LEU A 23 -10.22 -3.85 0.73
CA LEU A 23 -9.22 -3.22 -0.14
C LEU A 23 -9.69 -1.84 -0.64
N ASN A 24 -10.96 -1.72 -1.05
CA ASN A 24 -11.53 -0.44 -1.48
C ASN A 24 -11.65 0.56 -0.33
N ALA A 25 -11.99 0.11 0.88
CA ALA A 25 -11.97 0.96 2.06
C ALA A 25 -10.56 1.48 2.37
N LEU A 26 -9.55 0.61 2.23
CA LEU A 26 -8.15 0.99 2.41
C LEU A 26 -7.68 2.00 1.34
N ARG A 27 -8.04 1.78 0.07
CA ARG A 27 -7.76 2.72 -1.02
C ARG A 27 -8.39 4.08 -0.78
N LYS A 28 -9.67 4.14 -0.38
CA LYS A 28 -10.33 5.41 -0.04
C LYS A 28 -9.66 6.13 1.14
N LYS A 29 -9.10 5.38 2.10
CA LYS A 29 -8.38 5.96 3.23
C LYS A 29 -7.04 6.58 2.81
N ASN A 30 -6.28 5.89 1.95
CA ASN A 30 -4.93 6.30 1.55
C ASN A 30 -4.91 7.24 0.32
N ASN A 31 -5.95 7.19 -0.50
CA ASN A 31 -6.13 7.97 -1.72
C ASN A 31 -7.55 8.57 -1.78
N PRO A 32 -7.89 9.53 -0.89
CA PRO A 32 -9.25 10.09 -0.81
C PRO A 32 -9.71 10.81 -2.07
N GLN A 33 -8.77 11.30 -2.87
CA GLN A 33 -8.96 12.06 -4.10
C GLN A 33 -9.00 11.16 -5.34
N ASP A 34 -8.88 9.84 -5.15
CA ASP A 34 -8.88 8.85 -6.23
C ASP A 34 -7.84 9.16 -7.32
N GLU A 35 -6.66 9.63 -6.90
CA GLU A 35 -5.54 9.90 -7.79
C GLU A 35 -5.06 8.60 -8.48
N PRO A 36 -4.43 8.70 -9.67
CA PRO A 36 -3.93 7.52 -10.38
C PRO A 36 -3.00 6.66 -9.52
N VAL A 37 -3.23 5.35 -9.53
CA VAL A 37 -2.39 4.35 -8.86
C VAL A 37 -1.67 3.48 -9.88
N GLY A 38 -0.49 2.96 -9.53
CA GLY A 38 0.24 2.03 -10.39
C GLY A 38 1.68 2.44 -10.65
N HIS A 39 2.26 1.80 -11.67
CA HIS A 39 3.63 2.07 -12.07
C HIS A 39 3.75 3.53 -12.52
N PHE A 40 4.80 4.23 -12.07
CA PHE A 40 5.10 5.64 -12.37
C PHE A 40 4.16 6.70 -11.78
N THR A 41 3.13 6.34 -11.00
CA THR A 41 2.24 7.33 -10.37
C THR A 41 2.72 7.81 -9.00
N GLY A 42 3.74 7.16 -8.44
CA GLY A 42 4.17 7.38 -7.06
C GLY A 42 3.18 6.84 -6.01
N ARG A 43 2.18 6.03 -6.43
CA ARG A 43 1.19 5.44 -5.54
C ARG A 43 1.03 3.94 -5.75
N CYS A 44 0.89 3.21 -4.64
CA CYS A 44 0.71 1.77 -4.63
C CYS A 44 -0.56 1.34 -5.39
N ALA A 45 -0.42 0.46 -6.40
CA ALA A 45 -1.54 -0.11 -7.15
C ALA A 45 -2.56 -0.85 -6.27
N HIS A 46 -2.13 -1.33 -5.12
CA HIS A 46 -2.97 -2.11 -4.22
C HIS A 46 -3.69 -1.23 -3.20
N CYS A 47 -2.96 -0.49 -2.35
CA CYS A 47 -3.57 0.26 -1.26
C CYS A 47 -3.74 1.77 -1.54
N GLY A 48 -3.23 2.30 -2.66
CA GLY A 48 -3.31 3.73 -3.00
C GLY A 48 -2.37 4.65 -2.22
N SER A 49 -1.59 4.11 -1.28
CA SER A 49 -0.63 4.88 -0.49
C SER A 49 0.50 5.43 -1.36
N ASN A 50 0.96 6.64 -1.05
CA ASN A 50 2.17 7.25 -1.62
C ASN A 50 3.43 6.95 -0.80
N ASP A 51 3.29 6.22 0.31
CA ASP A 51 4.39 5.71 1.12
C ASP A 51 4.93 4.42 0.47
N LEU A 52 5.77 4.65 -0.54
CA LEU A 52 6.51 3.64 -1.29
C LEU A 52 7.83 3.31 -0.60
N TRP A 53 8.41 2.15 -0.90
CA TRP A 53 9.67 1.73 -0.29
C TRP A 53 10.80 2.72 -0.59
N ASP A 54 11.56 3.04 0.45
CA ASP A 54 12.71 3.96 0.38
C ASP A 54 13.99 3.25 -0.10
N ASP A 55 13.95 1.92 -0.21
CA ASP A 55 15.07 1.10 -0.66
C ASP A 55 15.16 1.09 -2.20
N ASN A 56 16.31 1.51 -2.73
CA ASN A 56 16.56 1.56 -4.17
C ASN A 56 16.68 0.18 -4.84
N LEU A 57 16.83 -0.90 -4.05
CA LEU A 57 16.92 -2.27 -4.55
C LEU A 57 15.55 -2.95 -4.63
N ALA A 58 14.48 -2.34 -4.10
CA ALA A 58 13.21 -3.00 -3.94
C ALA A 58 12.01 -2.08 -4.23
N TYR A 59 11.11 -2.52 -5.12
CA TYR A 59 9.89 -1.79 -5.45
C TYR A 59 8.68 -2.37 -4.70
N GLY A 60 8.05 -1.55 -3.85
CA GLY A 60 6.87 -1.94 -3.08
C GLY A 60 6.26 -0.80 -2.27
N CYS A 61 5.29 -1.13 -1.41
CA CYS A 61 4.60 -0.16 -0.55
C CYS A 61 4.89 -0.40 0.93
N ASN A 62 5.31 0.64 1.66
CA ASN A 62 5.61 0.56 3.09
C ASN A 62 4.32 0.39 3.91
N SER A 63 3.22 0.98 3.45
CA SER A 63 1.93 0.92 4.15
C SER A 63 1.25 -0.45 4.10
N CYS A 64 1.39 -1.20 3.00
CA CYS A 64 0.70 -2.50 2.83
C CYS A 64 1.60 -3.69 2.49
N GLY A 65 2.91 -3.48 2.38
CA GLY A 65 3.88 -4.55 2.12
C GLY A 65 3.84 -5.17 0.73
N ALA A 66 2.94 -4.75 -0.15
CA ALA A 66 2.85 -5.29 -1.50
C ALA A 66 4.11 -4.98 -2.30
N PHE A 67 4.62 -5.99 -3.00
CA PHE A 67 5.66 -5.79 -4.00
C PHE A 67 5.02 -5.25 -5.27
N LEU A 68 5.83 -4.53 -6.06
CA LEU A 68 5.37 -4.04 -7.36
C LEU A 68 4.98 -5.18 -8.32
N ALA A 69 5.61 -6.35 -8.18
CA ALA A 69 5.38 -7.52 -9.03
C ALA A 69 4.43 -8.58 -8.42
N GLY A 70 3.88 -8.37 -7.23
CA GLY A 70 3.05 -9.39 -6.59
C GLY A 70 2.62 -9.07 -5.16
N ASN A 71 1.63 -9.83 -4.71
CA ASN A 71 1.07 -9.75 -3.37
C ASN A 71 1.16 -11.13 -2.69
#